data_AF-A0AAD9QJK0-F1
#
_entry.id   AF-A0AAD9QJK0-F1
#
_cell.length_a   1.000
_cell.length_b   1.000
_cell.length_c   1.000
_cell.angle_alpha   90.00
_cell.angle_beta   90.00
_cell.angle_gamma   90.00
#
_symmetry.space_group_name_H-M   'P 1'
#
loop_
_entity.id
_entity.type
_entity.pdbx_description
1 polymer ?
#
loop_
_entity_poly.entity_id
_entity_poly.type
_entity_poly.pdbx_seq_one_letter_code
_entity_poly.pdbx_strand_id
1 'polypeptide(L)'
;MLYEAIQKSSLDIQSLESHADTARQTFRLNVFAFVGLELRNKVSLFCRMTISEDEIKELTSHFTNYFRAYSFFIGMVSPTVWTIGHIVPVHARDTKSKYGKGLSVTSMEGREAKHMAISRYSQNTNYAMRWQQIFRHEFLSLIWLRERGYNLCNYSPSKEKYFPKRVAQNNSCFCGCPQPEVSETCGYCLNPHRQAIVLSCQLGRLAVDKKLMT
;
A
#
# COMPACT_ATOMS: atom_id res chain seq x y z
N MET A 1 0.51 1.53 11.28
CA MET A 1 0.96 2.84 10.77
C MET A 1 0.83 2.97 9.25
N LEU A 2 1.45 2.11 8.43
CA LEU A 2 1.25 2.13 6.96
C LEU A 2 -0.22 1.90 6.55
N TYR A 3 -0.89 1.00 7.26
CA TYR A 3 -2.29 0.67 7.06
C TYR A 3 -3.24 1.88 7.25
N GLU A 4 -3.16 2.59 8.37
CA GLU A 4 -3.98 3.79 8.62
C GLU A 4 -3.66 4.93 7.67
N ALA A 5 -2.39 5.10 7.29
CA ALA A 5 -1.98 6.10 6.31
C ALA A 5 -2.57 5.82 4.92
N ILE A 6 -2.59 4.56 4.50
CA ILE A 6 -3.14 4.13 3.19
C ILE A 6 -4.68 4.12 3.18
N GLN A 7 -5.30 3.76 4.30
CA GLN A 7 -6.77 3.74 4.44
C GLN A 7 -7.35 5.15 4.56
N LYS A 8 -6.58 6.10 5.13
CA LYS A 8 -6.92 7.54 5.16
C LYS A 8 -6.51 8.29 3.89
N SER A 9 -5.55 7.78 3.10
CA SER A 9 -5.14 8.40 1.83
C SER A 9 -6.15 8.10 0.70
N SER A 10 -7.37 8.60 0.88
CA SER A 10 -8.25 8.94 -0.23
C SER A 10 -7.67 10.19 -0.88
N LEU A 11 -7.08 10.07 -2.07
CA LEU A 11 -6.63 11.22 -2.86
C LEU A 11 -7.84 11.97 -3.39
N ASP A 12 -8.41 12.86 -2.58
CA ASP A 12 -9.41 13.81 -3.03
C ASP A 12 -8.71 14.99 -3.69
N ILE A 13 -8.25 14.79 -4.93
CA ILE A 13 -7.50 15.81 -5.71
C ILE A 13 -8.33 17.09 -5.82
N GLN A 14 -9.66 16.98 -5.87
CA GLN A 14 -10.58 18.11 -5.94
C GLN A 14 -10.47 19.04 -4.72
N SER A 15 -10.07 18.53 -3.56
CA SER A 15 -9.82 19.36 -2.36
C SER A 15 -8.49 20.12 -2.40
N LEU A 16 -7.56 19.69 -3.27
CA LEU A 16 -6.23 20.29 -3.43
C LEU A 16 -6.14 21.20 -4.66
N GLU A 17 -7.10 21.08 -5.58
CA GLU A 17 -7.21 21.95 -6.76
C GLU A 17 -7.73 23.34 -6.37
N SER A 18 -7.02 24.36 -6.83
CA SER A 18 -7.44 25.76 -6.74
C SER A 18 -7.77 26.31 -8.13
N HIS A 19 -8.77 27.19 -8.23
CA HIS A 19 -9.07 27.89 -9.48
C HIS A 19 -7.91 28.76 -10.00
N ALA A 20 -6.93 29.07 -9.15
CA ALA A 20 -5.72 29.79 -9.50
C ALA A 20 -4.55 28.89 -9.96
N ASP A 21 -4.72 27.56 -9.97
CA ASP A 21 -3.65 26.64 -10.33
C ASP A 21 -3.28 26.76 -11.80
N THR A 22 -1.97 26.85 -12.06
CA THR A 22 -1.42 26.75 -13.41
C THR A 22 -1.58 25.33 -13.96
N ALA A 23 -1.64 25.19 -15.29
CA ALA A 23 -1.68 23.88 -15.94
C ALA A 23 -0.58 22.91 -15.47
N ARG A 24 0.61 23.45 -15.09
CA ARG A 24 1.71 22.68 -14.52
C ARG A 24 1.40 22.13 -13.12
N GLN A 25 0.78 22.93 -12.26
CA GLN A 25 0.39 22.50 -10.91
C GLN A 25 -0.70 21.44 -10.97
N THR A 26 -1.72 21.64 -11.80
CA THR A 26 -2.77 20.65 -12.05
C THR A 26 -2.18 19.34 -12.59
N PHE A 27 -1.24 19.41 -13.53
CA PHE A 27 -0.54 18.23 -14.04
C PHE A 27 0.23 17.50 -12.93
N ARG A 28 0.99 18.21 -12.10
CA ARG A 28 1.73 17.63 -10.97
C ARG A 28 0.81 16.96 -9.95
N LEU A 29 -0.33 17.57 -9.63
CA LEU A 29 -1.33 16.96 -8.74
C LEU A 29 -1.84 15.62 -9.31
N ASN A 30 -2.14 15.59 -10.61
CA ASN A 30 -2.55 14.36 -11.30
C ASN A 30 -1.44 13.29 -11.27
N VAL A 31 -0.17 13.67 -11.41
CA VAL A 31 0.97 12.75 -11.26
C VAL A 31 1.05 12.17 -9.86
N PHE A 32 1.00 13.01 -8.82
CA PHE A 32 1.07 12.52 -7.43
C PHE A 32 -0.10 11.60 -7.10
N ALA A 33 -1.29 11.93 -7.59
CA ALA A 33 -2.46 11.10 -7.38
C ALA A 33 -2.34 9.75 -8.10
N PHE A 34 -1.83 9.74 -9.33
CA PHE A 34 -1.58 8.50 -10.05
C PHE A 34 -0.57 7.61 -9.29
N VAL A 35 0.55 8.18 -8.86
CA VAL A 35 1.58 7.48 -8.08
C VAL A 35 1.02 6.92 -6.77
N GLY A 36 0.19 7.70 -6.07
CA GLY A 36 -0.47 7.26 -4.84
C GLY A 36 -1.47 6.12 -5.08
N LEU A 37 -2.22 6.15 -6.18
CA LEU A 37 -3.13 5.06 -6.56
C LEU A 37 -2.38 3.77 -6.91
N GLU A 38 -1.29 3.87 -7.69
CA GLU A 38 -0.43 2.72 -7.97
C GLU A 38 0.16 2.15 -6.68
N LEU A 39 0.51 3.00 -5.70
CA LEU A 39 0.93 2.60 -4.35
C LEU A 39 -0.14 1.87 -3.55
N ARG A 40 -1.35 2.39 -3.53
CA ARG A 40 -2.48 1.74 -2.87
C ARG A 40 -2.76 0.35 -3.47
N ASN A 41 -2.83 0.25 -4.79
CA ASN A 41 -3.18 -0.99 -5.48
C ASN A 41 -2.13 -2.08 -5.23
N LYS A 42 -0.83 -1.75 -5.34
CA LYS A 42 0.24 -2.72 -5.06
C LYS A 42 0.28 -3.16 -3.60
N VAL A 43 0.09 -2.26 -2.63
CA VAL A 43 0.05 -2.65 -1.20
C VAL A 43 -1.13 -3.59 -0.94
N SER A 44 -2.29 -3.32 -1.54
CA SER A 44 -3.49 -4.16 -1.39
C SER A 44 -3.32 -5.59 -1.88
N LEU A 45 -2.50 -5.81 -2.91
CA LEU A 45 -2.16 -7.12 -3.43
C LEU A 45 -1.01 -7.77 -2.64
N PHE A 46 0.06 -7.02 -2.39
CA PHE A 46 1.25 -7.47 -1.68
C PHE A 46 0.96 -7.94 -0.24
N CYS A 47 0.05 -7.27 0.46
CA CYS A 47 -0.28 -7.59 1.85
C CYS A 47 -1.17 -8.82 2.03
N ARG A 48 -1.63 -9.46 0.94
CA ARG A 48 -2.45 -10.68 1.02
C ARG A 48 -1.60 -11.86 1.47
N MET A 49 -2.15 -12.69 2.38
CA MET A 49 -1.49 -13.93 2.79
C MET A 49 -1.41 -14.97 1.66
N THR A 50 -2.41 -14.96 0.78
CA THR A 50 -2.49 -15.82 -0.40
C THR A 50 -2.74 -14.94 -1.61
N ILE A 51 -1.94 -15.15 -2.66
CA ILE A 51 -2.01 -14.43 -3.92
C ILE A 51 -2.01 -15.42 -5.08
N SER A 52 -2.78 -15.16 -6.13
CA SER A 52 -2.82 -15.96 -7.38
C SER A 52 -1.74 -15.52 -8.36
N GLU A 53 -1.48 -16.31 -9.40
CA GLU A 53 -0.51 -15.95 -10.44
C GLU A 53 -0.95 -14.72 -11.26
N ASP A 54 -2.25 -14.56 -11.50
CA ASP A 54 -2.76 -13.40 -12.23
C ASP A 54 -2.66 -12.12 -11.39
N GLU A 55 -2.89 -12.22 -10.07
CA GLU A 55 -2.66 -11.13 -9.13
C GLU A 55 -1.16 -10.76 -9.04
N ILE A 56 -0.24 -11.71 -9.21
CA ILE A 56 1.21 -11.42 -9.29
C ILE A 56 1.56 -10.65 -10.58
N LYS A 57 0.94 -11.00 -11.71
CA LYS A 57 1.13 -10.24 -12.96
C LYS A 57 0.61 -8.81 -12.82
N GLU A 58 -0.60 -8.66 -12.26
CA GLU A 58 -1.19 -7.35 -11.97
C GLU A 58 -0.30 -6.54 -11.02
N LEU A 59 0.17 -7.15 -9.93
CA LEU A 59 1.11 -6.54 -8.99
C LEU A 59 2.40 -6.06 -9.68
N THR A 60 2.97 -6.88 -10.58
CA THR A 60 4.18 -6.53 -11.35
C THR A 60 3.92 -5.33 -12.26
N SER A 61 2.74 -5.26 -12.89
CA SER A 61 2.32 -4.12 -13.70
C SER A 61 2.25 -2.84 -12.87
N HIS A 62 1.63 -2.90 -11.68
CA HIS A 62 1.54 -1.74 -10.77
C HIS A 62 2.90 -1.24 -10.28
N PHE A 63 3.84 -2.14 -9.96
CA PHE A 63 5.20 -1.74 -9.58
C PHE A 63 5.94 -1.07 -10.75
N THR A 64 5.75 -1.58 -11.97
CA THR A 64 6.35 -1.01 -13.19
C THR A 64 5.79 0.38 -13.49
N ASN A 65 4.46 0.54 -13.44
CA ASN A 65 3.80 1.83 -13.67
C ASN A 65 4.18 2.86 -12.62
N TYR A 66 4.26 2.46 -11.34
CA TYR A 66 4.76 3.32 -10.28
C TYR A 66 6.18 3.82 -10.54
N PHE A 67 7.09 2.92 -10.90
CA PHE A 67 8.48 3.28 -11.20
C PHE A 67 8.56 4.24 -12.39
N ARG A 68 7.87 3.92 -13.49
CA ARG A 68 7.80 4.75 -14.70
C ARG A 68 7.22 6.13 -14.42
N ALA A 69 6.15 6.22 -13.64
CA ALA A 69 5.56 7.50 -13.27
C ALA A 69 6.52 8.36 -12.45
N TYR A 70 7.24 7.75 -11.49
CA TYR A 70 8.27 8.45 -10.73
C TYR A 70 9.42 8.93 -11.61
N SER A 71 9.94 8.05 -12.47
CA SER A 71 11.08 8.37 -13.34
C SER A 71 10.74 9.43 -14.37
N PHE A 72 9.53 9.38 -14.94
CA PHE A 72 9.11 10.34 -15.96
C PHE A 72 8.73 11.69 -15.37
N PHE A 73 7.89 11.71 -14.33
CA PHE A 73 7.17 12.93 -13.95
C PHE A 73 7.63 13.58 -12.64
N ILE A 74 8.38 12.86 -11.80
CA ILE A 74 8.88 13.39 -10.51
C ILE A 74 10.39 13.67 -10.59
N GLY A 75 11.15 12.84 -11.32
CA GLY A 75 12.54 13.07 -11.68
C GLY A 75 13.54 12.29 -10.83
N MET A 76 13.57 12.50 -9.51
CA MET A 76 14.58 11.84 -8.67
C MET A 76 14.12 10.47 -8.17
N VAL A 77 14.65 9.41 -8.80
CA VAL A 77 14.45 8.03 -8.36
C VAL A 77 15.35 7.76 -7.16
N SER A 78 14.76 7.68 -5.97
CA SER A 78 15.49 7.26 -4.77
C SER A 78 15.75 5.74 -4.77
N PRO A 79 16.73 5.25 -3.98
CA PRO A 79 16.91 3.81 -3.79
C PRO A 79 15.63 3.10 -3.35
N THR A 80 14.77 3.77 -2.57
CA THR A 80 13.45 3.26 -2.17
C THR A 80 12.53 3.07 -3.36
N VAL A 81 12.40 4.07 -4.24
CA VAL A 81 11.55 3.99 -5.44
C VAL A 81 12.04 2.88 -6.37
N TRP A 82 13.36 2.78 -6.56
CA TRP A 82 13.98 1.73 -7.37
C TRP A 82 13.73 0.33 -6.78
N THR A 83 13.94 0.15 -5.48
CA THR A 83 13.72 -1.12 -4.78
C THR A 83 12.28 -1.56 -4.86
N ILE A 84 11.35 -0.63 -4.64
CA ILE A 84 9.91 -0.86 -4.78
C ILE A 84 9.58 -1.28 -6.22
N GLY A 85 10.09 -0.58 -7.23
CA GLY A 85 9.80 -0.86 -8.63
C GLY A 85 10.36 -2.19 -9.15
N HIS A 86 11.55 -2.60 -8.69
CA HIS A 86 12.28 -3.72 -9.28
C HIS A 86 12.44 -4.94 -8.36
N ILE A 87 12.75 -4.74 -7.08
CA ILE A 87 13.08 -5.83 -6.16
C ILE A 87 11.83 -6.46 -5.56
N VAL A 88 10.90 -5.64 -5.09
CA VAL A 88 9.66 -6.13 -4.45
C VAL A 88 8.84 -7.07 -5.36
N PRO A 89 8.58 -6.78 -6.65
CA PRO A 89 7.83 -7.72 -7.50
C PRO A 89 8.56 -9.05 -7.72
N VAL A 90 9.89 -9.04 -7.86
CA VAL A 90 10.70 -10.26 -7.99
C VAL A 90 10.61 -11.09 -6.72
N HIS A 91 10.75 -10.45 -5.57
CA HIS A 91 10.69 -11.13 -4.27
C HIS A 91 9.28 -11.66 -3.95
N ALA A 92 8.23 -10.98 -4.39
CA ALA A 92 6.85 -11.45 -4.24
C ALA A 92 6.62 -12.74 -5.03
N ARG A 93 7.15 -12.82 -6.26
CA ARG A 93 7.11 -14.03 -7.09
C ARG A 93 7.94 -15.17 -6.47
N ASP A 94 9.15 -14.87 -5.99
CA ASP A 94 10.02 -15.86 -5.35
C ASP A 94 9.36 -16.46 -4.09
N THR A 95 8.75 -15.61 -3.25
CA THR A 95 8.03 -16.04 -2.04
C THR A 95 6.83 -16.92 -2.38
N LYS A 96 6.07 -16.55 -3.42
CA LYS A 96 4.97 -17.39 -3.91
C LYS A 96 5.47 -18.73 -4.41
N SER A 97 6.53 -18.75 -5.20
CA SER A 97 7.11 -19.98 -5.76
C SER A 97 7.65 -20.91 -4.68
N LYS A 98 8.31 -20.37 -3.65
CA LYS A 98 8.94 -21.17 -2.59
C LYS A 98 7.95 -21.65 -1.53
N TYR A 99 6.99 -20.81 -1.15
CA TYR A 99 6.15 -21.05 0.03
C TYR A 99 4.65 -21.11 -0.28
N GLY A 100 4.22 -20.81 -1.51
CA GLY A 100 2.82 -20.76 -1.89
C GLY A 100 2.03 -19.57 -1.31
N LYS A 101 2.72 -18.65 -0.61
CA LYS A 101 2.13 -17.52 0.13
C LYS A 101 2.52 -16.17 -0.49
N GLY A 102 1.75 -15.13 -0.15
CA GLY A 102 2.08 -13.75 -0.51
C GLY A 102 3.18 -13.15 0.37
N LEU A 103 3.71 -12.00 -0.05
CA LEU A 103 4.91 -11.40 0.54
C LEU A 103 4.68 -10.83 1.95
N SER A 104 3.41 -10.67 2.36
CA SER A 104 3.03 -10.32 3.74
C SER A 104 3.60 -11.26 4.80
N VAL A 105 3.81 -12.55 4.47
CA VAL A 105 4.33 -13.54 5.43
C VAL A 105 5.77 -13.26 5.86
N THR A 106 6.54 -12.57 5.02
CA THR A 106 7.92 -12.17 5.34
C THR A 106 8.00 -10.76 5.95
N SER A 107 6.85 -10.16 6.30
CA SER A 107 6.80 -8.83 6.89
C SER A 107 7.48 -8.79 8.26
N MET A 108 8.14 -7.67 8.54
CA MET A 108 8.75 -7.38 9.84
C MET A 108 7.72 -6.92 10.88
N GLU A 109 6.48 -6.65 10.49
CA GLU A 109 5.43 -6.15 11.40
C GLU A 109 5.22 -7.06 12.62
N GLY A 110 5.29 -8.38 12.44
CA GLY A 110 5.19 -9.33 13.54
C GLY A 110 6.34 -9.22 14.54
N ARG A 111 7.56 -8.92 14.05
CA ARG A 111 8.74 -8.69 14.92
C ARG A 111 8.58 -7.40 15.70
N GLU A 112 8.14 -6.32 15.06
CA GLU A 112 7.89 -5.03 15.74
C GLU A 112 6.79 -5.13 16.80
N ALA A 113 5.69 -5.82 16.49
CA ALA A 113 4.63 -6.10 17.46
C ALA A 113 5.15 -6.90 18.67
N LYS A 114 6.03 -7.88 18.42
CA LYS A 114 6.71 -8.63 19.48
C LYS A 114 7.64 -7.74 20.31
N HIS A 115 8.43 -6.86 19.69
CA HIS A 115 9.28 -5.90 20.41
C HIS A 115 8.46 -4.99 21.33
N MET A 116 7.31 -4.48 20.87
CA MET A 116 6.40 -3.70 21.71
C MET A 116 5.85 -4.52 22.88
N ALA A 117 5.45 -5.78 22.66
CA ALA A 117 4.95 -6.65 23.72
C ALA A 117 6.03 -6.94 24.78
N ILE A 118 7.25 -7.25 24.36
CA ILE A 118 8.41 -7.46 25.26
C ILE A 118 8.70 -6.20 26.07
N SER A 119 8.68 -5.03 25.42
CA SER A 119 8.86 -3.73 26.09
C SER A 119 7.82 -3.53 27.20
N ARG A 120 6.55 -3.84 26.94
CA ARG A 120 5.49 -3.79 27.96
C ARG A 120 5.74 -4.75 29.12
N TYR A 121 6.15 -6.00 28.84
CA TYR A 121 6.46 -6.95 29.91
C TYR A 121 7.61 -6.47 30.79
N SER A 122 8.60 -5.79 30.22
CA SER A 122 9.75 -5.29 30.97
C SER A 122 9.40 -4.25 32.04
N GLN A 123 8.27 -3.52 31.89
CA GLN A 123 7.84 -2.48 32.83
C GLN A 123 7.53 -3.03 34.23
N ASN A 124 7.05 -4.27 34.32
CA ASN A 124 6.60 -4.89 35.57
C ASN A 124 7.55 -6.02 36.03
N THR A 125 8.85 -5.91 35.70
CA THR A 125 9.84 -6.95 36.00
C THR A 125 10.96 -6.43 36.90
N ASN A 126 11.45 -7.32 37.76
CA ASN A 126 12.62 -7.04 38.58
C ASN A 126 13.88 -7.10 37.71
N TYR A 127 14.81 -6.15 37.90
CA TYR A 127 16.01 -6.03 37.06
C TYR A 127 16.87 -7.31 37.05
N ALA A 128 17.03 -7.96 38.20
CA ALA A 128 17.85 -9.17 38.34
C ALA A 128 17.31 -10.41 37.59
N MET A 129 15.99 -10.52 37.42
CA MET A 129 15.33 -11.70 36.82
C MET A 129 14.48 -11.36 35.60
N ARG A 130 14.71 -10.18 35.01
CA ARG A 130 13.86 -9.57 33.97
C ARG A 130 13.60 -10.52 32.81
N TRP A 131 14.65 -11.11 32.26
CA TRP A 131 14.53 -11.99 31.10
C TRP A 131 13.80 -13.29 31.43
N GLN A 132 14.04 -13.91 32.59
CA GLN A 132 13.31 -15.12 32.97
C GLN A 132 11.83 -14.84 33.19
N GLN A 133 11.49 -13.69 33.78
CA GLN A 133 10.10 -13.26 33.97
C GLN A 133 9.40 -12.99 32.63
N ILE A 134 10.07 -12.28 31.71
CA ILE A 134 9.55 -11.99 30.36
C ILE A 134 9.32 -13.30 29.58
N PHE A 135 10.32 -14.19 29.53
CA PHE A 135 10.18 -15.45 28.79
C PHE A 135 9.13 -16.38 29.38
N ARG A 136 9.03 -16.43 30.71
CA ARG A 136 7.97 -17.18 31.38
C ARG A 136 6.58 -16.63 31.04
N HIS A 137 6.43 -15.30 31.05
CA HIS A 137 5.18 -14.65 30.66
C HIS A 137 4.82 -14.90 29.19
N GLU A 138 5.80 -14.82 28.28
CA GLU A 138 5.61 -15.11 26.86
C GLU A 138 5.21 -16.57 26.63
N PHE A 139 5.92 -17.52 27.25
CA PHE A 139 5.58 -18.96 27.18
C PHE A 139 4.17 -19.25 27.68
N LEU A 140 3.82 -18.70 28.85
CA LEU A 140 2.48 -18.89 29.42
C LEU A 140 1.40 -18.34 28.49
N SER A 141 1.59 -17.14 27.95
CA SER A 141 0.60 -16.43 27.13
C SER A 141 0.45 -16.98 25.71
N LEU A 142 1.56 -17.38 25.08
CA LEU A 142 1.58 -17.78 23.67
C LEU A 142 1.46 -19.30 23.45
N ILE A 143 1.86 -20.12 24.43
CA ILE A 143 1.91 -21.58 24.30
C ILE A 143 0.99 -22.23 25.33
N TRP A 144 1.34 -22.17 26.62
CA TRP A 144 0.70 -22.98 27.67
C TRP A 144 -0.81 -22.72 27.82
N LEU A 145 -1.24 -21.45 27.75
CA LEU A 145 -2.65 -21.07 27.81
C LEU A 145 -3.40 -21.48 26.54
N ARG A 146 -2.79 -21.28 25.36
CA ARG A 146 -3.42 -21.58 24.07
C ARG A 146 -3.64 -23.08 23.86
N GLU A 147 -2.67 -23.91 24.26
CA GLU A 147 -2.80 -25.37 24.23
C GLU A 147 -3.96 -25.89 25.08
N ARG A 148 -4.34 -25.14 26.13
CA ARG A 148 -5.49 -25.45 26.99
C ARG A 148 -6.79 -24.77 26.54
N GLY A 149 -6.81 -24.18 25.34
CA GLY A 149 -7.99 -23.53 24.78
C GLY A 149 -8.23 -22.10 25.29
N TYR A 150 -7.37 -21.56 26.14
CA TYR A 150 -7.41 -20.14 26.55
C TYR A 150 -6.78 -19.27 25.47
N ASN A 151 -7.53 -19.07 24.39
CA ASN A 151 -7.14 -18.17 23.32
C ASN A 151 -7.54 -16.73 23.68
N LEU A 152 -6.57 -15.92 24.10
CA LEU A 152 -6.75 -14.46 24.27
C LEU A 152 -7.05 -13.75 22.93
N CYS A 153 -6.73 -14.40 21.81
CA CYS A 153 -7.01 -13.89 20.49
C CYS A 153 -8.38 -14.39 20.02
N ASN A 154 -9.40 -13.55 20.20
CA ASN A 154 -10.46 -13.44 19.21
C ASN A 154 -9.84 -12.82 17.95
N TYR A 155 -8.95 -13.55 17.27
CA TYR A 155 -8.46 -13.13 15.97
C TYR A 155 -9.65 -13.25 15.01
N SER A 156 -10.39 -12.16 14.86
CA SER A 156 -11.21 -12.00 13.68
C SER A 156 -10.22 -11.75 12.54
N PRO A 157 -10.21 -12.59 11.49
CA PRO A 157 -9.48 -12.23 10.29
C PRO A 157 -9.97 -10.85 9.88
N SER A 158 -9.03 -9.90 9.74
CA SER A 158 -9.37 -8.58 9.27
C SER A 158 -10.05 -8.74 7.91
N LYS A 159 -11.35 -8.45 7.86
CA LYS A 159 -12.10 -8.31 6.61
C LYS A 159 -11.73 -7.01 5.91
N GLU A 160 -10.90 -6.20 6.53
CA GLU A 160 -10.54 -4.90 6.00
C GLU A 160 -9.62 -5.10 4.79
N LYS A 161 -10.20 -4.87 3.62
CA LYS A 161 -9.46 -4.73 2.38
C LYS A 161 -8.67 -3.42 2.48
N TYR A 162 -7.43 -3.39 1.97
CA TYR A 162 -6.60 -2.17 1.88
C TYR A 162 -7.18 -1.06 0.98
N PHE A 163 -8.42 -1.23 0.52
CA PHE A 163 -9.16 -0.22 -0.23
C PHE A 163 -9.96 0.67 0.74
N PRO A 164 -9.97 2.00 0.53
CA PRO A 164 -10.82 2.90 1.31
C PRO A 164 -12.28 2.46 1.26
N LYS A 165 -12.99 2.54 2.40
CA LYS A 165 -14.40 2.14 2.52
C LYS A 165 -15.30 2.83 1.49
N ARG A 166 -14.95 4.05 1.07
CA ARG A 166 -15.65 4.81 0.04
C ARG A 166 -15.69 4.06 -1.29
N VAL A 167 -14.59 3.43 -1.72
CA VAL A 167 -14.52 2.66 -2.98
C VAL A 167 -15.51 1.48 -3.02
N ALA A 168 -15.96 1.01 -1.85
CA ALA A 168 -17.00 -0.02 -1.76
C ALA A 168 -18.44 0.53 -1.85
N GLN A 169 -18.62 1.85 -1.89
CA GLN A 169 -19.91 2.54 -2.03
C GLN A 169 -20.20 2.83 -3.51
N ASN A 170 -21.46 2.68 -3.92
CA ASN A 170 -21.91 2.86 -5.32
C ASN A 170 -21.74 4.28 -5.90
N ASN A 171 -21.41 5.28 -5.07
CA ASN A 171 -21.31 6.68 -5.51
C ASN A 171 -19.86 7.13 -5.68
N SER A 172 -18.89 6.21 -5.70
CA SER A 172 -17.48 6.56 -5.86
C SER A 172 -16.79 5.64 -6.85
N CYS A 173 -15.88 6.24 -7.62
CA CYS A 173 -15.08 5.49 -8.58
C CYS A 173 -13.95 4.75 -7.86
N PHE A 174 -13.33 3.77 -8.52
CA PHE A 174 -12.16 3.06 -8.00
C PHE A 174 -10.99 3.99 -7.61
N CYS A 175 -10.93 5.18 -8.22
CA CYS A 175 -10.00 6.27 -7.85
C CYS A 175 -10.22 6.78 -6.41
N GLY A 176 -11.42 6.62 -5.84
CA GLY A 176 -11.85 7.17 -4.57
C GLY A 176 -12.59 8.50 -4.67
N CYS A 177 -12.59 9.15 -5.83
CA CYS A 177 -13.36 10.36 -6.10
C CYS A 177 -14.84 10.05 -6.35
N PRO A 178 -15.75 10.99 -6.04
CA PRO A 178 -17.17 10.82 -6.30
C PRO A 178 -17.46 10.58 -7.78
N GLN A 179 -18.38 9.67 -8.06
CA GLN A 179 -18.92 9.48 -9.41
C GLN A 179 -20.02 10.52 -9.68
N PRO A 180 -20.02 11.17 -10.86
CA PRO A 180 -21.17 11.96 -11.28
C PRO A 180 -22.35 11.03 -11.57
N GLU A 181 -23.58 11.49 -11.34
CA GLU A 181 -24.82 10.71 -11.55
C GLU A 181 -24.99 10.18 -12.99
N VAL A 182 -24.29 10.79 -13.94
CA VAL A 182 -24.42 10.56 -15.38
C VAL A 182 -23.28 9.68 -15.95
N SER A 183 -22.21 9.42 -15.20
CA SER A 183 -21.04 8.65 -15.70
C SER A 183 -20.46 7.70 -14.65
N GLU A 184 -20.14 6.48 -15.08
CA GLU A 184 -19.45 5.47 -14.26
C GLU A 184 -18.01 5.87 -13.88
N THR A 185 -17.47 6.94 -14.46
CA THR A 185 -16.08 7.38 -14.25
C THR A 185 -15.98 8.77 -13.62
N CYS A 186 -15.08 8.90 -12.63
CA CYS A 186 -14.82 10.16 -11.90
C CYS A 186 -14.16 11.22 -12.81
N GLY A 187 -14.35 12.51 -12.50
CA GLY A 187 -13.73 13.62 -13.24
C GLY A 187 -12.19 13.53 -13.31
N TYR A 188 -11.55 13.02 -12.26
CA TYR A 188 -10.12 12.68 -12.28
C TYR A 188 -9.81 11.55 -13.28
N CYS A 189 -10.59 10.47 -13.27
CA CYS A 189 -10.38 9.34 -14.18
C CYS A 189 -10.48 9.74 -15.65
N LEU A 190 -11.39 10.67 -15.97
CA LEU A 190 -11.60 11.22 -17.29
C LEU A 190 -10.63 12.35 -17.65
N ASN A 191 -9.83 12.85 -16.71
CA ASN A 191 -8.95 13.99 -16.96
C ASN A 191 -7.90 13.65 -18.04
N PRO A 192 -7.73 14.49 -19.09
CA PRO A 192 -6.74 14.28 -20.14
C PRO A 192 -5.32 14.11 -19.61
N HIS A 193 -4.94 14.83 -18.55
CA HIS A 193 -3.63 14.69 -17.93
C HIS A 193 -3.42 13.30 -17.35
N ARG A 194 -4.42 12.76 -16.64
CA ARG A 194 -4.37 11.38 -16.12
C ARG A 194 -4.26 10.37 -17.25
N GLN A 195 -5.05 10.50 -18.29
CA GLN A 195 -5.01 9.58 -19.44
C GLN A 195 -3.62 9.58 -20.10
N ALA A 196 -3.02 10.76 -20.28
CA ALA A 196 -1.68 10.88 -20.84
C ALA A 196 -0.59 10.29 -19.93
N ILE A 197 -0.73 10.41 -18.60
CA ILE A 197 0.17 9.75 -17.63
C ILE A 197 0.06 8.22 -17.74
N VAL A 198 -1.16 7.68 -17.76
CA VAL A 198 -1.41 6.24 -17.90
C VAL A 198 -0.81 5.71 -19.19
N LEU A 199 -1.08 6.37 -20.32
CA LEU A 199 -0.52 6.01 -21.62
C LEU A 199 1.01 6.05 -21.60
N SER A 200 1.60 7.06 -20.98
CA SER A 200 3.06 7.17 -20.88
C SER A 200 3.67 6.00 -20.09
N CYS A 201 3.03 5.61 -18.99
CA CYS A 201 3.47 4.50 -18.16
C CYS A 201 3.31 3.15 -18.87
N GLN A 202 2.20 2.93 -19.59
CA GLN A 202 1.96 1.70 -20.34
C GLN A 202 2.94 1.53 -21.51
N LEU A 203 3.14 2.59 -22.30
CA LEU A 203 4.04 2.58 -23.45
C LEU A 203 5.53 2.63 -23.06
N GLY A 204 5.85 3.05 -21.83
CA GLY A 204 7.23 3.25 -21.41
C GLY A 204 7.93 4.42 -22.10
N ARG A 205 7.16 5.40 -22.61
CA ARG A 205 7.65 6.63 -23.24
C ARG A 205 6.72 7.79 -22.93
N LEU A 206 7.24 9.02 -22.90
CA LEU A 206 6.43 10.21 -22.65
C LEU A 206 5.43 10.44 -23.78
N ALA A 207 4.13 10.47 -23.43
CA ALA A 207 3.02 10.85 -24.30
C ALA A 207 2.44 12.23 -23.92
N VAL A 208 3.17 13.02 -23.13
CA VAL A 208 2.77 14.34 -22.63
C VAL A 208 3.66 15.41 -23.27
N ASP A 209 3.13 16.61 -23.50
CA ASP A 209 3.92 17.76 -23.94
C ASP A 209 5.02 18.08 -22.91
N LYS A 210 6.27 18.20 -23.37
CA LYS A 210 7.44 18.51 -22.54
C LYS A 210 7.28 19.82 -21.78
N LYS A 211 6.50 20.77 -22.30
CA LYS A 211 6.23 22.07 -21.66
C LYS A 211 5.54 21.94 -20.29
N LEU A 212 4.84 20.84 -20.03
CA LEU A 212 4.20 20.59 -18.73
C LEU A 212 5.18 20.07 -17.66
N MET A 213 6.41 19.73 -18.07
CA MET A 213 7.42 19.07 -17.21
C MET A 213 8.57 20.01 -16.85
N THR A 214 8.99 20.89 -17.76
CA THR A 214 9.96 21.99 -17.56
C THR A 214 9.38 23.15 -16.77
#